data_AF-A0A642BZX5-F1
#
_entry.id   AF-A0A642BZX5-F1
#
_cell.length_a   1.000
_cell.length_b   1.000
_cell.length_c   1.000
_cell.angle_alpha   90.00
_cell.angle_beta   90.00
_cell.angle_gamma   90.00
#
_symmetry.space_group_name_H-M   'P 1'
#
loop_
_entity.id
_entity.type
_entity.pdbx_description
1 polymer ?
#
loop_
_entity_poly.entity_id
_entity_poly.type
_entity_poly.pdbx_seq_one_letter_code
_entity_poly.pdbx_strand_id
1 'polypeptide(L)' 'MSAQTPFLVFSGTNSRYLAEKICNSLGCPLGQMNIQ' A
#
# COMPACT_ATOMS: atom_id res chain seq x y z
N MET A 1 -2.14 18.64 -3.07
CA MET A 1 -2.63 17.75 -4.14
C MET A 1 -3.51 16.70 -3.49
N SER A 2 -4.82 16.75 -3.72
CA SER A 2 -5.76 15.71 -3.28
C SER A 2 -5.60 14.51 -4.21
N ALA A 3 -4.57 13.70 -3.94
CA ALA A 3 -4.16 12.56 -4.77
C ALA A 3 -5.14 11.39 -4.56
N GLN A 4 -6.27 11.41 -5.24
CA GLN A 4 -7.12 10.23 -5.40
C GLN A 4 -6.43 9.33 -6.44
N THR A 5 -5.41 8.58 -6.01
CA THR A 5 -4.84 7.51 -6.85
C THR A 5 -5.95 6.51 -7.16
N PRO A 6 -6.15 6.10 -8.42
CA PRO A 6 -7.27 5.22 -8.81
C PRO A 6 -7.11 3.78 -8.29
N PHE A 7 -6.06 3.52 -7.50
CA PHE A 7 -5.72 2.22 -6.94
C PHE A 7 -5.32 2.37 -5.47
N LEU A 8 -5.54 1.28 -4.73
CA LEU A 8 -5.08 1.09 -3.36
C LEU A 8 -4.17 -0.12 -3.35
N VAL A 9 -3.04 0.00 -2.64
CA VAL A 9 -2.09 -1.10 -2.47
C VAL A 9 -2.36 -1.76 -1.13
N PHE A 10 -2.59 -3.08 -1.16
CA PHE A 10 -2.74 -3.90 0.03
C PHE A 10 -1.69 -4.99 0.04
N SER A 11 -1.27 -5.44 1.22
CA SER A 11 -0.29 -6.51 1.37
C SER A 11 -0.67 -7.47 2.48
N GLY A 12 -0.50 -8.76 2.20
CA GLY A 12 -0.57 -9.81 3.21
C GLY A 12 0.69 -9.83 4.11
N THR A 13 0.70 -10.72 5.09
CA THR A 13 1.75 -10.81 6.12
C THR A 13 3.17 -10.94 5.58
N ASN A 14 3.38 -11.82 4.60
CA ASN A 14 4.71 -12.16 4.11
C ASN A 14 5.31 -11.14 3.11
N SER A 15 4.49 -10.25 2.56
CA SER A 15 4.92 -9.32 1.48
C SER A 15 4.82 -7.84 1.88
N ARG A 16 4.66 -7.55 3.18
CA ARG A 16 4.46 -6.18 3.69
C ARG A 16 5.61 -5.25 3.31
N TYR A 17 6.84 -5.68 3.56
CA TYR A 17 8.03 -4.86 3.29
C TYR A 17 8.18 -4.47 1.81
N LEU A 18 7.87 -5.40 0.90
CA LEU A 18 7.88 -5.11 -0.54
C LEU A 18 6.78 -4.11 -0.92
N ALA A 19 5.58 -4.29 -0.39
CA ALA A 19 4.47 -3.39 -0.65
C ALA A 19 4.74 -1.98 -0.11
N GLU A 20 5.40 -1.85 1.06
CA GLU A 20 5.85 -0.55 1.59
C GLU A 20 6.85 0.14 0.65
N LYS A 21 7.79 -0.60 0.06
CA LYS A 21 8.72 -0.03 -0.95
C LYS A 21 7.99 0.44 -2.22
N ILE A 22 7.00 -0.33 -2.67
CA ILE A 22 6.17 0.04 -3.82
C ILE A 22 5.35 1.30 -3.50
N CYS A 23 4.69 1.34 -2.35
CA CYS A 23 3.97 2.50 -1.84
C CYS A 23 4.84 3.75 -1.74
N ASN A 24 6.07 3.64 -1.21
CA ASN A 24 7.03 4.73 -1.16
C ASN A 24 7.45 5.23 -2.55
N SER A 25 7.62 4.32 -3.50
CA SER A 25 7.97 4.67 -4.88
C SER A 25 6.80 5.34 -5.62
N LEU A 26 5.56 4.95 -5.31
CA LEU A 26 4.33 5.49 -5.89
C LEU A 26 3.81 6.74 -5.14
N GLY A 27 4.38 7.07 -3.98
CA GLY A 27 3.92 8.17 -3.13
C GLY A 27 2.52 7.96 -2.54
N CYS A 28 2.09 6.70 -2.37
CA CYS A 28 0.79 6.37 -1.81
C CYS A 28 0.91 5.63 -0.47
N PRO A 29 -0.05 5.79 0.46
CA PRO A 29 -0.05 5.04 1.71
C PRO A 29 -0.43 3.56 1.47
N LEU A 30 0.18 2.66 2.24
CA LEU A 30 -0.21 1.25 2.26
C LEU A 30 -1.57 1.11 2.97
N GLY A 31 -2.53 0.46 2.32
CA GLY A 31 -3.84 0.20 2.91
C GLY A 31 -3.73 -0.79 4.08
N GLN A 32 -4.48 -0.52 5.16
CA GLN A 32 -4.64 -1.49 6.24
C GLN A 32 -5.65 -2.57 5.83
N MET A 33 -5.22 -3.83 5.90
CA MET A 33 -6.07 -5.01 5.71
C MET A 33 -6.14 -5.77 7.04
N ASN A 34 -7.35 -6.07 7.51
CA ASN A 34 -7.55 -6.98 8.64
C ASN A 34 -7.43 -8.41 8.11
N ILE A 35 -6.36 -9.09 8.51
CA ILE A 35 -6.09 -10.48 8.18
C ILE A 35 -6.63 -11.31 9.36
N GLN A 36 -7.67 -12.12 9.14
CA GLN A 36 -8.24 -13.05 10.13
C GLN A 36 -7.47 -14.36 10.17
#